data_AF-A0AAJ5T2V8-F1
#
_entry.id   AF-A0AAJ5T2V8-F1
#
_cell.length_a   1.000
_cell.length_b   1.000
_cell.length_c   1.000
_cell.angle_alpha   90.00
_cell.angle_beta   90.00
_cell.angle_gamma   90.00
#
_symmetry.space_group_name_H-M   'P 1'
#
loop_
_entity.id
_entity.type
_entity.pdbx_description
1 polymer ?
#
loop_
_entity_poly.entity_id
_entity_poly.type
_entity_poly.pdbx_seq_one_letter_code
_entity_poly.pdbx_strand_id
1 'polypeptide(L)'
;MNELVASPFGNRSTAVADTAGARQDQSRELAETQVKYLMAQQFPRDVIANTDKILNAFTRPTLAEQSQYQFSRGGSDISGPSIRAAEAMAQQWGNIEQGFRERSRGVDGKGVPFSEVEAFCVDLESRTTKRLQFIVRHWRDTKSGGYQLKDERDIYELIANQAQRRVRACILALIPGDVVDAAMQQAAVTLNAKADTSPEAVQKIIAAFDGFGVTKEHIEKRIQRRLDAITPAQVVTLKRIYASLRDGMSGPEEWFEMGEPAATAGETTTLKDIAARGAARKPKKPVDDALPSADGPIVDEAEMLRRIESCTDVDVLDLCVDEVRDYPEDVRARLTEAYNRRRETLLDA
;
A
#
# COMPACT_ATOMS: atom_id res chain seq x y z
N MET A 1 29.60 -56.89 -27.97
CA MET A 1 28.38 -56.08 -28.19
C MET A 1 27.34 -56.58 -27.20
N ASN A 2 27.15 -55.87 -26.08
CA ASN A 2 26.05 -56.18 -25.15
C ASN A 2 24.96 -55.13 -25.39
N GLU A 3 23.92 -55.51 -26.14
CA GLU A 3 22.70 -54.72 -26.24
C GLU A 3 21.88 -54.90 -24.97
N LEU A 4 21.74 -53.82 -24.21
CA LEU A 4 20.80 -53.73 -23.08
C LEU A 4 19.38 -53.60 -23.65
N VAL A 5 18.60 -54.67 -23.51
CA VAL A 5 17.16 -54.67 -23.84
C VAL A 5 16.43 -53.84 -22.78
N ALA A 6 15.94 -52.65 -23.16
CA ALA A 6 15.12 -51.81 -22.31
C ALA A 6 13.68 -52.34 -22.24
N SER A 7 13.12 -52.41 -21.02
CA SER A 7 11.76 -52.91 -20.77
C SER A 7 10.68 -52.00 -21.38
N PRO A 8 9.72 -52.55 -22.15
CA PRO A 8 8.64 -51.76 -22.77
C PRO A 8 7.57 -51.28 -21.78
N PHE A 9 7.66 -51.66 -20.50
CA PHE A 9 6.75 -51.24 -19.42
C PHE A 9 7.43 -50.32 -18.39
N GLY A 10 8.67 -49.90 -18.66
CA GLY A 10 9.36 -48.91 -17.82
C GLY A 10 8.59 -47.60 -17.83
N ASN A 11 8.22 -47.10 -16.65
CA ASN A 11 7.59 -45.81 -16.47
C ASN A 11 8.46 -44.77 -17.21
N ARG A 12 7.95 -44.19 -18.31
CA ARG A 12 8.61 -43.10 -19.02
C ARG A 12 8.57 -41.90 -18.09
N SER A 13 9.51 -41.83 -17.15
CA SER A 13 9.84 -40.58 -16.48
C SER A 13 10.27 -39.64 -17.59
N THR A 14 9.37 -38.75 -18.01
CA THR A 14 9.73 -37.51 -18.68
C THR A 14 10.47 -36.68 -17.64
N ALA A 15 11.70 -37.09 -17.31
CA ALA A 15 12.65 -36.22 -16.67
C ALA A 15 12.84 -35.09 -17.68
N VAL A 16 12.35 -33.90 -17.32
CA VAL A 16 12.66 -32.68 -18.06
C VAL A 16 14.17 -32.65 -18.17
N ALA A 17 14.70 -32.78 -19.39
CA ALA A 17 16.14 -32.85 -19.58
C ALA A 17 16.75 -31.53 -19.10
N ASP A 18 17.60 -31.57 -18.07
CA ASP A 18 18.32 -30.39 -17.58
C ASP A 18 19.10 -29.78 -18.74
N THR A 19 18.61 -28.64 -19.20
CA THR A 19 19.21 -27.89 -20.31
C THR A 19 20.60 -27.41 -19.90
N ALA A 20 21.49 -27.22 -20.86
CA ALA A 20 22.82 -26.66 -20.59
C ALA A 20 22.72 -25.29 -19.88
N GLY A 21 21.70 -24.50 -20.22
CA GLY A 21 21.39 -23.24 -19.55
C GLY A 21 21.02 -23.42 -18.07
N ALA A 22 20.13 -24.37 -17.75
CA ALA A 22 19.73 -24.63 -16.36
C ALA A 22 20.92 -25.05 -15.47
N ARG A 23 21.85 -25.85 -16.01
CA ARG A 23 23.08 -26.22 -15.28
C ARG A 23 24.03 -25.04 -15.07
N GLN A 24 24.14 -24.16 -16.06
CA GLN A 24 24.95 -22.95 -15.95
C GLN A 24 24.38 -21.98 -14.90
N ASP A 25 23.06 -21.80 -14.86
CA ASP A 25 22.39 -20.96 -13.86
C ASP A 25 22.56 -21.52 -12.44
N GLN A 26 22.40 -22.83 -12.25
CA GLN A 26 22.65 -23.49 -10.96
C GLN A 26 24.11 -23.30 -10.50
N SER A 27 25.08 -23.46 -11.41
CA SER A 27 26.50 -23.26 -11.11
C SER A 27 26.79 -21.81 -10.69
N ARG A 28 26.18 -20.83 -11.39
CA ARG A 28 26.30 -19.41 -11.05
C ARG A 28 25.69 -19.10 -9.68
N GLU A 29 24.48 -19.57 -9.40
CA GLU A 29 23.79 -19.33 -8.11
C GLU A 29 24.58 -19.92 -6.94
N LEU A 30 25.14 -21.13 -7.10
CA LEU A 30 26.01 -21.75 -6.10
C LEU A 30 27.27 -20.93 -5.87
N ALA A 31 27.96 -20.49 -6.94
CA ALA A 31 29.18 -19.70 -6.83
C ALA A 31 28.89 -18.33 -6.17
N GLU A 32 27.85 -17.62 -6.59
CA GLU A 32 27.43 -16.35 -5.99
C GLU A 32 27.10 -16.51 -4.50
N THR A 33 26.36 -17.56 -4.15
CA THR A 33 26.00 -17.84 -2.76
C THR A 33 27.23 -18.14 -1.92
N GLN A 34 28.15 -18.97 -2.41
CA GLN A 34 29.41 -19.28 -1.71
C GLN A 34 30.25 -18.01 -1.50
N VAL A 35 30.37 -17.16 -2.53
CA VAL A 35 31.12 -15.90 -2.44
C VAL A 35 30.48 -14.96 -1.42
N LYS A 36 29.15 -14.81 -1.41
CA LYS A 36 28.43 -13.98 -0.43
C LYS A 36 28.72 -14.41 1.01
N TYR A 37 28.61 -15.71 1.31
CA TYR A 37 28.89 -16.24 2.65
C TYR A 37 30.37 -16.11 3.03
N LEU A 38 31.29 -16.33 2.09
CA LEU A 38 32.73 -16.18 2.35
C LEU A 38 33.09 -14.71 2.62
N MET A 39 32.56 -13.77 1.84
CA MET A 39 32.76 -12.33 2.03
C MET A 39 32.18 -11.86 3.37
N ALA A 40 30.98 -12.33 3.75
CA ALA A 40 30.39 -11.98 5.04
C ALA A 40 31.21 -12.48 6.23
N GLN A 41 31.86 -13.65 6.11
CA GLN A 41 32.78 -14.17 7.14
C GLN A 41 34.12 -13.43 7.16
N GLN A 42 34.63 -13.03 6.00
CA GLN A 42 35.89 -12.29 5.87
C GLN A 42 35.76 -10.83 6.35
N PHE A 43 34.60 -10.24 6.14
CA PHE A 43 34.27 -8.86 6.49
C PHE A 43 33.03 -8.81 7.39
N PRO A 44 33.16 -9.25 8.66
CA PRO A 44 32.05 -9.22 9.61
C PRO A 44 31.61 -7.78 9.88
N ARG A 45 30.33 -7.61 10.21
CA ARG A 45 29.76 -6.29 10.53
C ARG A 45 30.34 -5.76 11.85
N ASP A 46 30.56 -4.45 11.90
CA ASP A 46 30.71 -3.75 13.17
C ASP A 46 29.31 -3.30 13.63
N VAL A 47 28.79 -3.97 14.65
CA VAL A 47 27.41 -3.73 15.14
C VAL A 47 27.24 -2.30 15.64
N ILE A 48 28.25 -1.71 16.29
CA ILE A 48 28.16 -0.36 16.83
C ILE A 48 28.18 0.64 15.68
N ALA A 49 29.17 0.53 14.79
CA ALA A 49 29.30 1.45 13.67
C ALA A 49 28.11 1.37 12.70
N ASN A 50 27.54 0.18 12.51
CA ASN A 50 26.35 0.02 11.66
C ASN A 50 25.09 0.54 12.34
N THR A 51 24.96 0.40 13.67
CA THR A 51 23.88 1.04 14.43
C THR A 51 23.98 2.55 14.33
N ASP A 52 25.17 3.14 14.47
CA ASP A 52 25.37 4.58 14.31
C ASP A 52 25.00 5.08 12.91
N LYS A 53 25.32 4.32 11.86
CA LYS A 53 24.87 4.63 10.49
C LYS A 53 23.36 4.60 10.36
N ILE A 54 22.70 3.61 10.99
CA ILE A 54 21.23 3.54 11.04
C ILE A 54 20.70 4.80 11.72
N LEU A 55 21.14 5.11 12.95
CA LEU A 55 20.66 6.28 13.69
C LEU A 55 20.88 7.58 12.90
N ASN A 56 22.06 7.76 12.32
CA ASN A 56 22.36 8.89 11.46
C ASN A 56 21.42 8.99 10.25
N ALA A 57 21.09 7.87 9.60
CA ALA A 57 20.13 7.87 8.49
C ALA A 57 18.75 8.38 8.92
N PHE A 58 18.30 8.04 10.13
CA PHE A 58 17.02 8.47 10.71
C PHE A 58 17.04 9.92 11.23
N THR A 59 18.19 10.61 11.22
CA THR A 59 18.24 12.06 11.42
C THR A 59 17.70 12.87 10.25
N ARG A 60 17.57 12.24 9.07
CA ARG A 60 17.06 12.88 7.84
C ARG A 60 15.55 13.05 7.93
N PRO A 61 15.01 14.28 7.77
CA PRO A 61 13.58 14.54 7.93
C PRO A 61 12.70 13.74 6.99
N THR A 62 13.11 13.62 5.72
CA THR A 62 12.34 12.91 4.69
C THR A 62 12.19 11.42 5.00
N LEU A 63 13.25 10.79 5.54
CA LEU A 63 13.15 9.40 6.02
C LEU A 63 12.30 9.32 7.31
N ALA A 64 12.51 10.25 8.24
CA ALA A 64 11.78 10.26 9.50
C ALA A 64 10.26 10.39 9.29
N GLU A 65 9.83 11.25 8.36
CA GLU A 65 8.42 11.43 7.97
C GLU A 65 7.80 10.15 7.42
N GLN A 66 8.57 9.39 6.64
CA GLN A 66 8.15 8.12 6.03
C GLN A 66 8.45 6.90 6.90
N SER A 67 8.99 7.08 8.11
CA SER A 67 9.52 5.97 8.92
C SER A 67 8.44 5.12 9.58
N GLN A 68 7.21 5.64 9.73
CA GLN A 68 6.11 4.97 10.40
C GLN A 68 4.90 4.90 9.46
N TYR A 69 4.26 3.74 9.40
CA TYR A 69 2.88 3.68 8.93
C TYR A 69 1.95 3.84 10.13
N GLN A 70 0.75 4.32 9.86
CA GLN A 70 -0.29 4.50 10.85
C GLN A 70 -1.63 4.24 10.17
N PHE A 71 -2.45 3.35 10.72
CA PHE A 71 -3.84 3.18 10.32
C PHE A 71 -4.70 2.87 11.55
N SER A 72 -5.99 3.18 11.50
CA SER A 72 -6.94 2.82 12.55
C SER A 72 -7.63 1.52 12.14
N ARG A 73 -7.87 0.62 13.09
CA ARG A 73 -8.67 -0.59 12.85
C ARG A 73 -9.35 -1.02 14.14
N GLY A 74 -10.68 -1.12 14.10
CA GLY A 74 -11.47 -1.56 15.26
C GLY A 74 -11.34 -0.65 16.46
N GLY A 75 -11.19 0.67 16.24
CA GLY A 75 -11.05 1.66 17.30
C GLY A 75 -9.67 1.71 17.96
N SER A 76 -8.66 1.05 17.39
CA SER A 76 -7.27 1.11 17.85
C SER A 76 -6.34 1.60 16.76
N ASP A 77 -5.43 2.48 17.15
CA ASP A 77 -4.35 3.00 16.31
C ASP A 77 -3.25 1.94 16.16
N ILE A 78 -3.05 1.42 14.95
CA ILE A 78 -1.98 0.47 14.64
C ILE A 78 -0.86 1.22 13.93
N SER A 79 0.32 1.20 14.54
CA SER A 79 1.52 1.82 14.00
C SER A 79 2.72 0.88 14.05
N GLY A 80 3.72 1.19 13.25
CA GLY A 80 4.99 0.46 13.27
C GLY A 80 5.99 1.01 12.26
N PRO A 81 7.23 0.50 12.27
CA PRO A 81 8.24 0.86 11.28
C PRO A 81 7.68 0.65 9.88
N SER A 82 7.89 1.54 8.92
CA SER A 82 7.40 1.38 7.55
C SER A 82 8.29 0.43 6.73
N ILE A 83 7.91 0.17 5.47
CA ILE A 83 8.77 -0.54 4.51
C ILE A 83 10.07 0.27 4.29
N ARG A 84 9.96 1.60 4.11
CA ARG A 84 11.11 2.50 3.94
C ARG A 84 12.04 2.49 5.14
N ALA A 85 11.50 2.45 6.35
CA ALA A 85 12.31 2.31 7.57
C ALA A 85 13.07 0.98 7.58
N ALA A 86 12.38 -0.13 7.29
CA ALA A 86 13.02 -1.45 7.24
C ALA A 86 14.12 -1.53 6.18
N GLU A 87 13.86 -1.01 4.97
CA GLU A 87 14.87 -0.93 3.90
C GLU A 87 16.06 -0.08 4.31
N ALA A 88 15.84 1.11 4.90
CA ALA A 88 16.91 1.98 5.37
C ALA A 88 17.77 1.30 6.45
N MET A 89 17.15 0.56 7.38
CA MET A 89 17.88 -0.22 8.38
C MET A 89 18.69 -1.34 7.73
N ALA A 90 18.08 -2.13 6.83
CA ALA A 90 18.76 -3.23 6.14
C ALA A 90 19.95 -2.75 5.30
N GLN A 91 19.85 -1.59 4.64
CA GLN A 91 20.94 -0.98 3.86
C GLN A 91 22.18 -0.68 4.72
N GLN A 92 22.00 -0.32 5.98
CA GLN A 92 23.10 0.07 6.88
C GLN A 92 23.56 -1.06 7.81
N TRP A 93 22.71 -2.07 8.06
CA TRP A 93 23.01 -3.17 8.97
C TRP A 93 24.17 -4.06 8.50
N GLY A 94 24.42 -4.09 7.17
CA GLY A 94 25.47 -4.89 6.55
C GLY A 94 25.13 -6.38 6.46
N ASN A 95 25.83 -7.14 5.61
CA ASN A 95 25.76 -8.60 5.50
C ASN A 95 24.32 -9.18 5.54
N ILE A 96 23.34 -8.45 4.97
CA ILE A 96 21.95 -8.89 4.83
C ILE A 96 21.61 -8.96 3.35
N GLU A 97 20.91 -10.03 2.97
CA GLU A 97 20.23 -10.17 1.71
C GLU A 97 18.71 -10.22 1.95
N GLN A 98 17.94 -9.41 1.24
CA GLN A 98 16.50 -9.35 1.38
C GLN A 98 15.84 -9.24 0.01
N GLY A 99 14.60 -9.69 -0.08
CA GLY A 99 13.80 -9.52 -1.27
C GLY A 99 12.63 -10.49 -1.30
N PHE A 100 12.00 -10.59 -2.46
CA PHE A 100 10.97 -11.58 -2.71
C PHE A 100 11.15 -12.20 -4.09
N ARG A 101 10.58 -13.39 -4.25
CA ARG A 101 10.54 -14.10 -5.53
C ARG A 101 9.17 -14.72 -5.74
N GLU A 102 8.67 -14.59 -6.95
CA GLU A 102 7.54 -15.39 -7.42
C GLU A 102 8.06 -16.81 -7.74
N ARG A 103 7.49 -17.81 -7.07
CA ARG A 103 7.93 -19.22 -7.14
C ARG A 103 7.22 -19.97 -8.26
N SER A 104 5.92 -19.74 -8.37
CA SER A 104 5.06 -20.40 -9.36
C SER A 104 3.79 -19.57 -9.57
N ARG A 105 3.11 -19.83 -10.67
CA ARG A 105 1.74 -19.37 -10.92
C ARG A 105 0.82 -20.57 -11.07
N GLY A 106 -0.41 -20.40 -10.62
CA GLY A 106 -1.45 -21.41 -10.73
C GLY A 106 -2.81 -20.78 -10.96
N VAL A 107 -3.82 -21.65 -11.06
CA VAL A 107 -5.22 -21.28 -11.14
C VAL A 107 -5.95 -22.05 -10.05
N ASP A 108 -6.73 -21.36 -9.22
CA ASP A 108 -7.47 -21.99 -8.14
C ASP A 108 -8.66 -22.82 -8.67
N GLY A 109 -9.31 -23.59 -7.79
CA GLY A 109 -10.46 -24.43 -8.16
C GLY A 109 -11.69 -23.68 -8.68
N LYS A 110 -11.68 -22.33 -8.64
CA LYS A 110 -12.74 -21.46 -9.18
C LYS A 110 -12.30 -20.75 -10.46
N GLY A 111 -11.13 -21.07 -11.01
CA GLY A 111 -10.61 -20.46 -12.22
C GLY A 111 -9.87 -19.14 -12.00
N VAL A 112 -9.62 -18.72 -10.75
CA VAL A 112 -8.91 -17.46 -10.47
C VAL A 112 -7.40 -17.70 -10.43
N PRO A 113 -6.59 -17.01 -11.25
CA PRO A 113 -5.14 -17.12 -11.20
C PRO A 113 -4.56 -16.63 -9.87
N PHE A 114 -3.44 -17.21 -9.48
CA PHE A 114 -2.69 -16.82 -8.30
C PHE A 114 -1.19 -17.03 -8.48
N SER A 115 -0.40 -16.33 -7.68
CA SER A 115 1.05 -16.50 -7.56
C SER A 115 1.42 -17.04 -6.19
N GLU A 116 2.29 -18.04 -6.17
CA GLU A 116 3.01 -18.43 -4.96
C GLU A 116 4.24 -17.55 -4.82
N VAL A 117 4.33 -16.81 -3.73
CA VAL A 117 5.37 -15.81 -3.51
C VAL A 117 6.11 -16.13 -2.22
N GLU A 118 7.42 -15.96 -2.26
CA GLU A 118 8.27 -16.05 -1.08
C GLU A 118 8.93 -14.70 -0.82
N ALA A 119 8.71 -14.13 0.36
CA ALA A 119 9.47 -13.00 0.88
C ALA A 119 10.53 -13.51 1.86
N PHE A 120 11.74 -12.95 1.81
CA PHE A 120 12.86 -13.43 2.62
C PHE A 120 13.78 -12.31 3.10
N CYS A 121 14.48 -12.61 4.20
CA CYS A 121 15.64 -11.87 4.66
C CYS A 121 16.63 -12.89 5.22
N VAL A 122 17.90 -12.79 4.83
CA VAL A 122 19.00 -13.68 5.20
C VAL A 122 20.12 -12.81 5.75
N ASP A 123 20.54 -13.11 6.97
CA ASP A 123 21.80 -12.62 7.49
C ASP A 123 22.90 -13.57 7.02
N LEU A 124 23.77 -13.08 6.12
CA LEU A 124 24.84 -13.87 5.50
C LEU A 124 25.96 -14.19 6.50
N GLU A 125 26.12 -13.39 7.54
CA GLU A 125 27.17 -13.57 8.55
C GLU A 125 26.74 -14.61 9.59
N SER A 126 25.56 -14.43 10.20
CA SER A 126 25.02 -15.37 11.19
C SER A 126 24.33 -16.59 10.58
N ARG A 127 24.04 -16.54 9.27
CA ARG A 127 23.29 -17.57 8.50
C ARG A 127 21.83 -17.70 8.94
N THR A 128 21.35 -16.74 9.74
CA THR A 128 19.96 -16.69 10.17
C THR A 128 19.09 -16.30 8.99
N THR A 129 17.94 -16.97 8.84
CA THR A 129 17.03 -16.72 7.73
C THR A 129 15.59 -16.64 8.20
N LYS A 130 14.87 -15.64 7.70
CA LYS A 130 13.40 -15.58 7.75
C LYS A 130 12.84 -15.69 6.35
N ARG A 131 11.92 -16.64 6.14
CA ARG A 131 11.16 -16.80 4.90
C ARG A 131 9.67 -16.82 5.23
N LEU A 132 8.88 -16.17 4.40
CA LEU A 132 7.42 -16.15 4.45
C LEU A 132 6.90 -16.53 3.08
N GLN A 133 6.25 -17.69 2.99
CA GLN A 133 5.59 -18.17 1.79
C GLN A 133 4.10 -17.87 1.88
N PHE A 134 3.53 -17.35 0.79
CA PHE A 134 2.14 -16.93 0.75
C PHE A 134 1.61 -16.94 -0.69
N ILE A 135 0.30 -17.00 -0.82
CA ILE A 135 -0.41 -16.98 -2.10
C ILE A 135 -0.99 -15.59 -2.32
N VAL A 136 -0.77 -15.03 -3.51
CA VAL A 136 -1.39 -13.79 -3.98
C VAL A 136 -2.39 -14.14 -5.07
N ARG A 137 -3.68 -14.04 -4.77
CA ARG A 137 -4.74 -14.16 -5.80
C ARG A 137 -4.69 -12.95 -6.72
N HIS A 138 -4.80 -13.16 -8.02
CA HIS A 138 -4.83 -12.09 -9.03
C HIS A 138 -6.23 -11.46 -9.08
N TRP A 139 -6.60 -10.82 -7.97
CA TRP A 139 -7.94 -10.31 -7.72
C TRP A 139 -7.85 -8.97 -7.00
N ARG A 140 -8.67 -8.02 -7.43
CA ARG A 140 -8.84 -6.73 -6.75
C ARG A 140 -10.21 -6.68 -6.11
N ASP A 141 -10.24 -6.58 -4.80
CA ASP A 141 -11.47 -6.45 -4.04
C ASP A 141 -12.08 -5.05 -4.24
N THR A 142 -13.41 -5.01 -4.39
CA THR A 142 -14.20 -3.78 -4.41
C THR A 142 -15.35 -3.91 -3.43
N LYS A 143 -16.00 -2.79 -3.08
CA LYS A 143 -17.19 -2.80 -2.21
C LYS A 143 -18.36 -3.64 -2.78
N SER A 144 -18.35 -3.93 -4.09
CA SER A 144 -19.39 -4.67 -4.82
C SER A 144 -19.00 -6.10 -5.21
N GLY A 145 -17.87 -6.63 -4.71
CA GLY A 145 -17.50 -8.05 -4.90
C GLY A 145 -16.19 -8.32 -5.63
N GLY A 146 -15.49 -7.28 -6.09
CA GLY A 146 -14.17 -7.39 -6.71
C GLY A 146 -14.15 -7.98 -8.13
N TYR A 147 -12.97 -8.00 -8.74
CA TYR A 147 -12.75 -8.55 -10.08
C TYR A 147 -11.36 -9.16 -10.24
N GLN A 148 -11.22 -10.07 -11.19
CA GLN A 148 -9.95 -10.68 -11.54
C GLN A 148 -9.07 -9.69 -12.31
N LEU A 149 -7.80 -9.58 -11.91
CA LEU A 149 -6.80 -8.83 -12.64
C LEU A 149 -6.35 -9.61 -13.88
N LYS A 150 -6.31 -8.93 -15.02
CA LYS A 150 -5.91 -9.51 -16.31
C LYS A 150 -4.63 -8.90 -16.85
N ASP A 151 -4.38 -7.63 -16.53
CA ASP A 151 -3.19 -6.93 -16.96
C ASP A 151 -1.98 -7.36 -16.12
N GLU A 152 -0.86 -7.64 -16.80
CA GLU A 152 0.33 -8.20 -16.18
C GLU A 152 1.04 -7.18 -15.27
N ARG A 153 0.94 -5.88 -15.58
CA ARG A 153 1.47 -4.82 -14.73
C ARG A 153 0.66 -4.71 -13.44
N ASP A 154 -0.67 -4.73 -13.53
CA ASP A 154 -1.54 -4.74 -12.35
C ASP A 154 -1.28 -5.95 -11.44
N ILE A 155 -1.06 -7.12 -12.02
CA ILE A 155 -0.73 -8.36 -11.30
C ILE A 155 0.62 -8.21 -10.60
N TYR A 156 1.65 -7.74 -11.31
CA TYR A 156 2.96 -7.52 -10.71
C TYR A 156 2.92 -6.49 -9.57
N GLU A 157 2.25 -5.36 -9.76
CA GLU A 157 2.10 -4.33 -8.74
C GLU A 157 1.38 -4.87 -7.50
N LEU A 158 0.33 -5.68 -7.67
CA LEU A 158 -0.35 -6.35 -6.56
C LEU A 158 0.59 -7.30 -5.79
N ILE A 159 1.35 -8.13 -6.51
CA ILE A 159 2.30 -9.08 -5.92
C ILE A 159 3.39 -8.33 -5.18
N ALA A 160 4.02 -7.34 -5.82
CA ALA A 160 5.10 -6.54 -5.25
C ALA A 160 4.63 -5.84 -3.97
N ASN A 161 3.46 -5.21 -3.98
CA ASN A 161 2.89 -4.55 -2.80
C ASN A 161 2.67 -5.53 -1.63
N GLN A 162 2.13 -6.73 -1.89
CA GLN A 162 1.93 -7.74 -0.84
C GLN A 162 3.23 -8.37 -0.35
N ALA A 163 4.20 -8.52 -1.24
CA ALA A 163 5.51 -9.09 -0.93
C ALA A 163 6.33 -8.11 -0.09
N GLN A 164 6.39 -6.83 -0.45
CA GLN A 164 7.18 -5.83 0.27
C GLN A 164 6.76 -5.67 1.73
N ARG A 165 5.46 -5.80 2.04
CA ARG A 165 4.96 -5.82 3.43
C ARG A 165 5.53 -6.99 4.23
N ARG A 166 5.77 -8.14 3.59
CA ARG A 166 6.34 -9.34 4.20
C ARG A 166 7.87 -9.31 4.21
N VAL A 167 8.51 -8.74 3.21
CA VAL A 167 9.96 -8.46 3.21
C VAL A 167 10.30 -7.58 4.41
N ARG A 168 9.54 -6.50 4.62
CA ARG A 168 9.62 -5.67 5.82
C ARG A 168 9.53 -6.53 7.10
N ALA A 169 8.55 -7.42 7.20
CA ALA A 169 8.43 -8.31 8.37
C ALA A 169 9.64 -9.25 8.53
N CYS A 170 10.23 -9.73 7.43
CA CYS A 170 11.45 -10.54 7.45
C CYS A 170 12.67 -9.73 7.92
N ILE A 171 12.82 -8.48 7.47
CA ILE A 171 13.90 -7.58 7.90
C ILE A 171 13.80 -7.31 9.41
N LEU A 172 12.61 -6.91 9.89
CA LEU A 172 12.38 -6.60 11.30
C LEU A 172 12.51 -7.83 12.21
N ALA A 173 12.37 -9.05 11.67
CA ALA A 173 12.63 -10.28 12.42
C ALA A 173 14.12 -10.61 12.56
N LEU A 174 14.98 -10.02 11.71
CA LEU A 174 16.43 -10.28 11.70
C LEU A 174 17.24 -9.19 12.40
N ILE A 175 16.84 -7.92 12.25
CA ILE A 175 17.50 -6.81 12.94
C ILE A 175 17.10 -6.84 14.42
N PRO A 176 18.05 -6.74 15.37
CA PRO A 176 17.74 -6.71 16.80
C PRO A 176 16.71 -5.63 17.14
N GLY A 177 15.76 -5.98 18.02
CA GLY A 177 14.62 -5.11 18.34
C GLY A 177 15.05 -3.77 18.96
N ASP A 178 16.10 -3.77 19.78
CA ASP A 178 16.70 -2.58 20.37
C ASP A 178 17.28 -1.61 19.33
N VAL A 179 17.86 -2.13 18.24
CA VAL A 179 18.35 -1.31 17.11
C VAL A 179 17.17 -0.70 16.36
N VAL A 180 16.10 -1.48 16.14
CA VAL A 180 14.87 -0.98 15.52
C VAL A 180 14.27 0.13 16.38
N ASP A 181 14.10 -0.10 17.68
CA ASP A 181 13.51 0.85 18.61
C ASP A 181 14.33 2.14 18.69
N ALA A 182 15.67 2.04 18.75
CA ALA A 182 16.56 3.18 18.73
C ALA A 182 16.43 4.01 17.43
N ALA A 183 16.31 3.35 16.28
CA ALA A 183 16.08 4.02 15.00
C ALA A 183 14.73 4.76 14.97
N MET A 184 13.68 4.12 15.49
CA MET A 184 12.34 4.72 15.57
C MET A 184 12.29 5.90 16.55
N GLN A 185 12.99 5.80 17.68
CA GLN A 185 13.14 6.88 18.64
C GLN A 185 13.90 8.06 18.03
N GLN A 186 14.99 7.80 17.30
CA GLN A 186 15.72 8.83 16.59
C GLN A 186 14.85 9.54 15.55
N ALA A 187 14.02 8.80 14.81
CA ALA A 187 13.03 9.37 13.90
C ALA A 187 12.08 10.34 14.63
N ALA A 188 11.57 9.93 15.80
CA ALA A 188 10.68 10.76 16.62
C ALA A 188 11.38 12.03 17.11
N VAL A 189 12.64 11.93 17.55
CA VAL A 189 13.46 13.09 17.95
C VAL A 189 13.60 14.07 16.78
N THR A 190 13.92 13.57 15.59
CA THR A 190 14.08 14.38 14.37
C THR A 190 12.79 15.09 13.99
N LEU A 191 11.66 14.39 14.02
CA LEU A 191 10.36 14.98 13.69
C LEU A 191 9.94 16.03 14.73
N ASN A 192 10.12 15.74 16.01
CA ASN A 192 9.78 16.67 17.08
C ASN A 192 10.64 17.94 17.04
N ALA A 193 11.94 17.81 16.75
CA ALA A 193 12.84 18.96 16.63
C ALA A 193 12.51 19.87 15.43
N LYS A 194 11.83 19.33 14.40
CA LYS A 194 11.44 20.09 13.19
C LYS A 194 9.96 20.39 13.10
N ALA A 195 9.17 20.04 14.11
CA ALA A 195 7.73 20.30 14.10
C ALA A 195 7.47 21.78 14.37
N ASP A 196 6.82 22.43 13.41
CA ASP A 196 6.38 23.81 13.52
C ASP A 196 5.07 23.89 14.32
N THR A 197 5.12 24.59 15.46
CA THR A 197 3.98 24.85 16.34
C THR A 197 3.51 26.31 16.28
N SER A 198 3.95 27.07 15.26
CA SER A 198 3.50 28.45 15.05
C SER A 198 1.98 28.53 14.82
N PRO A 199 1.32 29.64 15.18
CA PRO A 199 -0.09 29.85 14.88
C PRO A 199 -0.43 29.65 13.39
N GLU A 200 0.47 30.05 12.49
CA GLU A 200 0.32 29.87 11.04
C GLU A 200 0.35 28.39 10.64
N ALA A 201 1.25 27.59 11.22
CA ALA A 201 1.28 26.15 10.98
C ALA A 201 0.02 25.45 11.50
N VAL A 202 -0.48 25.88 12.66
CA VAL A 202 -1.74 25.36 13.22
C VAL A 202 -2.92 25.66 12.30
N GLN A 203 -3.02 26.87 11.75
CA GLN A 203 -4.06 27.21 10.78
C GLN A 203 -3.99 26.36 9.51
N LYS A 204 -2.77 26.09 9.01
CA LYS A 204 -2.58 25.18 7.86
C LYS A 204 -3.03 23.76 8.17
N ILE A 205 -2.79 23.26 9.39
CA ILE A 205 -3.28 21.94 9.81
C ILE A 205 -4.81 21.93 9.79
N ILE A 206 -5.47 22.92 10.41
CA ILE A 206 -6.94 23.00 10.42
C ILE A 206 -7.49 23.01 8.99
N ALA A 207 -6.94 23.86 8.11
CA ALA A 207 -7.37 23.96 6.72
C ALA A 207 -7.17 22.64 5.94
N ALA A 208 -6.10 21.90 6.22
CA ALA A 208 -5.85 20.61 5.60
C ALA A 208 -6.90 19.54 6.02
N PHE A 209 -7.36 19.60 7.27
CA PHE A 209 -8.37 18.69 7.81
C PHE A 209 -9.81 19.04 7.40
N ASP A 210 -10.06 20.30 7.00
CA ASP A 210 -11.39 20.78 6.59
C ASP A 210 -11.98 20.01 5.40
N GLY A 211 -11.13 19.65 4.43
CA GLY A 211 -11.52 18.83 3.27
C GLY A 211 -12.03 17.42 3.64
N PHE A 212 -11.78 16.98 4.87
CA PHE A 212 -12.29 15.72 5.42
C PHE A 212 -13.46 15.91 6.40
N GLY A 213 -14.00 17.13 6.51
CA GLY A 213 -15.05 17.47 7.46
C GLY A 213 -14.59 17.51 8.92
N VAL A 214 -13.28 17.51 9.17
CA VAL A 214 -12.71 17.51 10.52
C VAL A 214 -12.53 18.95 10.99
N THR A 215 -13.34 19.37 11.96
CA THR A 215 -13.30 20.73 12.49
C THR A 215 -12.21 20.91 13.54
N LYS A 216 -11.95 22.17 13.92
CA LYS A 216 -11.05 22.52 15.02
C LYS A 216 -11.40 21.78 16.31
N GLU A 217 -12.67 21.69 16.65
CA GLU A 217 -13.17 21.04 17.86
C GLU A 217 -12.86 19.54 17.88
N HIS A 218 -12.99 18.88 16.73
CA HIS A 218 -12.61 17.47 16.57
C HIS A 218 -11.11 17.26 16.85
N ILE A 219 -10.26 18.14 16.30
CA ILE A 219 -8.82 18.09 16.49
C ILE A 219 -8.44 18.32 17.97
N GLU A 220 -8.99 19.38 18.59
CA GLU A 220 -8.73 19.71 20.00
C GLU A 220 -9.17 18.57 20.94
N LYS A 221 -10.31 17.94 20.66
CA LYS A 221 -10.79 16.77 21.39
C LYS A 221 -9.87 15.58 21.21
N ARG A 222 -9.35 15.32 20.00
CA ARG A 222 -8.42 14.22 19.75
C ARG A 222 -7.10 14.38 20.49
N ILE A 223 -6.54 15.60 20.50
CA ILE A 223 -5.27 15.89 21.18
C ILE A 223 -5.45 16.20 22.67
N GLN A 224 -6.69 16.23 23.16
CA GLN A 224 -7.09 16.53 24.55
C GLN A 224 -6.52 17.87 25.05
N ARG A 225 -6.42 18.86 24.16
CA ARG A 225 -5.82 20.17 24.43
C ARG A 225 -6.24 21.19 23.39
N ARG A 226 -6.20 22.46 23.78
CA ARG A 226 -6.40 23.60 22.87
C ARG A 226 -5.26 23.69 21.86
N LEU A 227 -5.58 24.08 20.62
CA LEU A 227 -4.60 24.12 19.52
C LEU A 227 -3.51 25.20 19.70
N ASP A 228 -3.78 26.23 20.49
CA ASP A 228 -2.80 27.25 20.89
C ASP A 228 -1.68 26.70 21.78
N ALA A 229 -1.94 25.62 22.52
CA ALA A 229 -0.99 24.92 23.38
C ALA A 229 -0.51 23.59 22.78
N ILE A 230 -0.56 23.45 21.45
CA ILE A 230 -0.15 22.23 20.76
C ILE A 230 1.34 21.96 20.97
N THR A 231 1.69 20.68 21.13
CA THR A 231 3.09 20.24 21.26
C THR A 231 3.65 19.74 19.92
N PRO A 232 4.98 19.76 19.73
CA PRO A 232 5.64 19.15 18.58
C PRO A 232 5.16 17.72 18.27
N ALA A 233 5.07 16.88 19.30
CA ALA A 233 4.61 15.49 19.18
C ALA A 233 3.16 15.39 18.67
N GLN A 234 2.29 16.31 19.08
CA GLN A 234 0.91 16.37 18.61
C GLN A 234 0.85 16.81 17.13
N VAL A 235 1.66 17.78 16.72
CA VAL A 235 1.78 18.18 15.30
C VAL A 235 2.21 16.99 14.44
N VAL A 236 3.23 16.24 14.88
CA VAL A 236 3.70 15.04 14.17
C VAL A 236 2.60 13.98 14.08
N THR A 237 1.84 13.77 15.15
CA THR A 237 0.70 12.84 15.17
C THR A 237 -0.39 13.26 14.18
N LEU A 238 -0.76 14.55 14.16
CA LEU A 238 -1.76 15.07 13.22
C LEU A 238 -1.31 14.95 11.76
N LYS A 239 -0.02 15.21 11.45
CA LYS A 239 0.52 14.99 10.10
C LYS A 239 0.40 13.54 9.65
N ARG A 240 0.59 12.58 10.56
CA ARG A 240 0.42 11.14 10.25
C ARG A 240 -1.03 10.76 10.00
N ILE A 241 -1.95 11.27 10.83
CA ILE A 241 -3.38 11.06 10.62
C ILE A 241 -3.80 11.64 9.27
N TYR A 242 -3.38 12.87 8.95
CA TYR A 242 -3.65 13.51 7.67
C TYR A 242 -3.15 12.67 6.49
N ALA A 243 -1.93 12.13 6.57
CA ALA A 243 -1.40 11.25 5.53
C ALA A 243 -2.28 10.00 5.35
N SER A 244 -2.72 9.36 6.44
CA SER A 244 -3.62 8.20 6.38
C SER A 244 -4.98 8.52 5.74
N LEU A 245 -5.54 9.71 6.03
CA LEU A 245 -6.79 10.18 5.41
C LEU A 245 -6.61 10.48 3.93
N ARG A 246 -5.57 11.23 3.56
CA ARG A 246 -5.25 11.60 2.18
C ARG A 246 -5.01 10.39 1.30
N ASP A 247 -4.34 9.37 1.84
CA ASP A 247 -4.04 8.14 1.12
C ASP A 247 -5.24 7.15 1.10
N GLY A 248 -6.39 7.53 1.68
CA GLY A 248 -7.63 6.73 1.67
C GLY A 248 -7.56 5.45 2.51
N MET A 249 -6.58 5.34 3.41
CA MET A 249 -6.35 4.15 4.23
C MET A 249 -7.29 4.05 5.43
N SER A 250 -7.98 5.14 5.77
CA SER A 250 -8.87 5.27 6.92
C SER A 250 -9.84 6.44 6.72
N GLY A 251 -11.01 6.40 7.34
CA GLY A 251 -11.98 7.51 7.39
C GLY A 251 -11.78 8.45 8.60
N PRO A 252 -12.26 9.71 8.53
CA PRO A 252 -12.20 10.66 9.65
C PRO A 252 -12.84 10.15 10.95
N GLU A 253 -13.94 9.40 10.83
CA GLU A 253 -14.67 8.77 11.92
C GLU A 253 -13.85 7.74 12.71
N GLU A 254 -12.77 7.23 12.12
CA GLU A 254 -11.87 6.29 12.78
C GLU A 254 -10.83 6.97 13.67
N TRP A 255 -10.65 8.29 13.51
CA TRP A 255 -9.64 9.09 14.22
C TRP A 255 -10.24 10.15 15.12
N PHE A 256 -11.42 10.64 14.77
CA PHE A 256 -12.08 11.77 15.41
C PHE A 256 -13.49 11.39 15.84
N GLU A 257 -13.91 11.92 16.98
CA GLU A 257 -15.29 11.79 17.44
C GLU A 257 -16.18 12.77 16.69
N MET A 258 -16.64 12.37 15.50
CA MET A 258 -17.44 13.20 14.58
C MET A 258 -18.91 13.38 15.02
N GLY A 259 -19.30 12.82 16.17
CA GLY A 259 -20.70 12.69 16.59
C GLY A 259 -21.46 11.64 15.76
N GLU A 260 -22.62 11.17 16.26
CA GLU A 260 -23.57 10.49 15.37
C GLU A 260 -24.05 11.51 14.32
N PRO A 261 -24.23 11.12 13.05
CA PRO A 261 -24.85 12.01 12.07
C PRO A 261 -26.16 12.49 12.69
N ALA A 262 -26.31 13.82 12.83
CA ALA A 262 -27.47 14.41 13.45
C ALA A 262 -28.73 13.86 12.77
N ALA A 263 -29.38 12.89 13.43
CA ALA A 263 -30.76 12.60 13.18
C ALA A 263 -31.46 13.93 13.45
N THR A 264 -32.04 14.52 12.39
CA THR A 264 -32.78 15.77 12.46
C THR A 264 -33.80 15.67 13.58
N ALA A 265 -33.49 16.30 14.71
CA ALA A 265 -34.35 16.34 15.87
C ALA A 265 -35.47 17.35 15.58
N GLY A 266 -36.64 16.83 15.22
CA GLY A 266 -37.82 17.66 15.01
C GLY A 266 -38.95 16.97 14.27
N GLU A 267 -39.41 15.80 14.72
CA GLU A 267 -40.82 15.40 14.59
C GLU A 267 -41.10 14.18 15.47
N THR A 268 -42.01 14.34 16.43
CA THR A 268 -42.55 13.25 17.24
C THR A 268 -43.22 12.24 16.34
N THR A 269 -42.53 11.14 16.04
CA THR A 269 -43.07 10.06 15.23
C THR A 269 -43.90 9.13 16.09
N THR A 270 -45.21 9.14 15.86
CA THR A 270 -46.12 8.15 16.42
C THR A 270 -45.88 6.80 15.75
N LEU A 271 -46.30 5.69 16.38
CA LEU A 271 -46.12 4.30 15.89
C LEU A 271 -46.58 4.06 14.44
N LYS A 272 -47.32 4.99 13.82
CA LYS A 272 -47.72 4.94 12.40
C LYS A 272 -46.60 5.38 11.44
N ASP A 273 -45.66 6.23 11.85
CA ASP A 273 -44.57 6.70 10.99
C ASP A 273 -43.43 5.68 10.87
N ILE A 274 -43.25 4.86 11.91
CA ILE A 274 -42.36 3.67 11.89
C ILE A 274 -42.94 2.61 10.93
N ALA A 275 -44.27 2.45 10.89
CA ALA A 275 -44.94 1.54 9.95
C ALA A 275 -44.84 2.03 8.49
N ALA A 276 -44.90 3.35 8.25
CA ALA A 276 -44.69 3.92 6.91
C ALA A 276 -43.24 3.73 6.41
N ARG A 277 -42.24 3.86 7.29
CA ARG A 277 -40.83 3.58 6.96
C ARG A 277 -40.54 2.08 6.78
N GLY A 278 -41.28 1.21 7.45
CA GLY A 278 -41.25 -0.25 7.26
C GLY A 278 -41.93 -0.72 5.95
N ALA A 279 -42.93 0.02 5.46
CA ALA A 279 -43.61 -0.26 4.21
C ALA A 279 -42.81 0.16 2.95
N ALA A 280 -41.86 1.08 3.09
CA ALA A 280 -40.93 1.47 2.01
C ALA A 280 -39.75 0.50 1.82
N ARG A 281 -39.67 -0.56 2.64
CA ARG A 281 -38.53 -1.50 2.60
C ARG A 281 -39.00 -2.94 2.74
N LYS A 282 -39.49 -3.52 1.63
CA LYS A 282 -39.37 -4.96 1.33
C LYS A 282 -39.74 -5.30 -0.12
N PRO A 283 -39.33 -6.49 -0.60
CA PRO A 283 -38.37 -6.71 -1.67
C PRO A 283 -39.06 -6.87 -3.03
N LYS A 284 -38.37 -6.60 -4.14
CA LYS A 284 -38.86 -6.95 -5.49
C LYS A 284 -38.00 -8.02 -6.14
N LYS A 285 -38.64 -9.15 -6.45
CA LYS A 285 -38.27 -10.18 -7.42
C LYS A 285 -39.58 -10.82 -7.91
N PRO A 286 -39.66 -11.41 -9.11
CA PRO A 286 -39.22 -10.99 -10.44
C PRO A 286 -40.44 -10.64 -11.35
N VAL A 287 -40.22 -9.96 -12.47
CA VAL A 287 -41.13 -10.05 -13.63
C VAL A 287 -40.26 -10.19 -14.87
N ASP A 288 -40.33 -11.36 -15.49
CA ASP A 288 -39.88 -11.60 -16.85
C ASP A 288 -40.86 -10.93 -17.82
N ASP A 289 -40.37 -10.13 -18.76
CA ASP A 289 -40.64 -10.36 -20.18
C ASP A 289 -39.73 -9.48 -21.07
N ALA A 290 -39.07 -10.18 -22.00
CA ALA A 290 -38.50 -9.77 -23.28
C ALA A 290 -37.28 -8.80 -23.34
N LEU A 291 -36.19 -9.33 -23.92
CA LEU A 291 -35.09 -8.57 -24.54
C LEU A 291 -35.63 -7.54 -25.56
N PRO A 292 -34.97 -6.38 -25.68
CA PRO A 292 -33.93 -6.27 -26.71
C PRO A 292 -32.58 -5.73 -26.18
N SER A 293 -31.54 -6.33 -26.77
CA SER A 293 -30.13 -5.92 -26.96
C SER A 293 -29.52 -4.68 -26.29
N ALA A 294 -28.28 -4.89 -25.85
CA ALA A 294 -27.10 -4.00 -25.92
C ALA A 294 -27.32 -2.51 -25.61
N ASP A 295 -26.94 -2.09 -24.40
CA ASP A 295 -26.06 -0.93 -24.12
C ASP A 295 -25.98 -0.71 -22.59
N GLY A 296 -24.77 -0.57 -22.05
CA GLY A 296 -24.52 -0.37 -20.61
C GLY A 296 -24.42 1.12 -20.22
N PRO A 297 -24.70 1.50 -18.96
CA PRO A 297 -24.27 2.80 -18.42
C PRO A 297 -23.40 2.61 -17.15
N ILE A 298 -22.53 3.52 -16.71
CA ILE A 298 -22.68 4.98 -16.54
C ILE A 298 -21.28 5.62 -16.57
N VAL A 299 -21.07 6.70 -17.35
CA VAL A 299 -19.93 7.60 -17.14
C VAL A 299 -20.39 9.05 -17.28
N ASP A 300 -20.27 9.85 -16.21
CA ASP A 300 -20.61 11.28 -16.24
C ASP A 300 -19.40 12.06 -16.78
N GLU A 301 -19.39 12.28 -18.10
CA GLU A 301 -18.40 13.08 -18.83
C GLU A 301 -18.22 14.48 -18.22
N ALA A 302 -19.31 15.09 -17.72
CA ALA A 302 -19.31 16.47 -17.26
C ALA A 302 -18.57 16.65 -15.92
N GLU A 303 -18.55 15.62 -15.07
CA GLU A 303 -17.77 15.63 -13.83
C GLU A 303 -16.26 15.52 -14.13
N MET A 304 -15.90 14.65 -15.09
CA MET A 304 -14.50 14.45 -15.45
C MET A 304 -13.89 15.66 -16.15
N LEU A 305 -14.65 16.33 -17.02
CA LEU A 305 -14.24 17.61 -17.61
C LEU A 305 -13.98 18.67 -16.54
N ARG A 306 -14.89 18.81 -15.56
CA ARG A 306 -14.71 19.77 -14.44
C ARG A 306 -13.47 19.46 -13.61
N ARG A 307 -13.17 18.19 -13.38
CA ARG A 307 -11.97 17.76 -12.66
C ARG A 307 -10.68 18.07 -13.45
N ILE A 308 -10.66 17.82 -14.76
CA ILE A 308 -9.54 18.17 -15.64
C ILE A 308 -9.31 19.69 -15.63
N GLU A 309 -10.36 20.50 -15.81
CA GLU A 309 -10.24 21.96 -15.89
C GLU A 309 -9.82 22.62 -14.57
N SER A 310 -10.18 22.02 -13.42
CA SER A 310 -9.83 22.55 -12.09
C SER A 310 -8.43 22.16 -11.61
N CYS A 311 -7.71 21.28 -12.31
CA CYS A 311 -6.34 20.92 -11.95
C CYS A 311 -5.40 22.13 -12.05
N THR A 312 -4.62 22.39 -11.00
CA THR A 312 -3.66 23.51 -10.94
C THR A 312 -2.20 23.05 -10.99
N ASP A 313 -1.98 21.74 -11.08
CA ASP A 313 -0.69 21.08 -11.04
C ASP A 313 -0.64 19.99 -12.10
N VAL A 314 0.50 19.84 -12.77
CA VAL A 314 0.67 18.91 -13.90
C VAL A 314 0.67 17.46 -13.42
N ASP A 315 1.25 17.15 -12.25
CA ASP A 315 1.27 15.79 -11.73
C ASP A 315 -0.15 15.33 -11.33
N VAL A 316 -0.97 16.24 -10.79
CA VAL A 316 -2.39 15.97 -10.48
C VAL A 316 -3.23 15.82 -11.76
N LEU A 317 -2.94 16.60 -12.79
CA LEU A 317 -3.61 16.50 -14.10
C LEU A 317 -3.28 15.15 -14.79
N ASP A 318 -2.02 14.72 -14.75
CA ASP A 318 -1.57 13.46 -15.35
C ASP A 318 -2.23 12.24 -14.67
N LEU A 319 -2.50 12.30 -13.35
CA LEU A 319 -3.27 11.27 -12.64
C LEU A 319 -4.73 11.18 -13.09
N CYS A 320 -5.34 12.29 -13.52
CA CYS A 320 -6.71 12.28 -14.02
C CYS A 320 -6.81 11.57 -15.38
N VAL A 321 -5.76 11.59 -16.20
CA VAL A 321 -5.79 10.98 -17.54
C VAL A 321 -5.86 9.45 -17.50
N ASP A 322 -5.40 8.83 -16.42
CA ASP A 322 -5.49 7.37 -16.25
C ASP A 322 -6.96 6.93 -16.09
N GLU A 323 -7.81 7.75 -15.49
CA GLU A 323 -9.26 7.50 -15.35
C GLU A 323 -10.04 7.76 -16.65
N VAL A 324 -9.51 8.57 -17.57
CA VAL A 324 -10.11 8.84 -18.90
C VAL A 324 -10.13 7.58 -19.78
N ARG A 325 -9.31 6.58 -19.49
CA ARG A 325 -9.20 5.33 -20.28
C ARG A 325 -10.41 4.42 -20.19
N ASP A 326 -11.20 4.57 -19.13
CA ASP A 326 -12.38 3.76 -18.86
C ASP A 326 -13.66 4.31 -19.54
N TYR A 327 -13.55 5.44 -20.24
CA TYR A 327 -14.64 6.06 -20.99
C TYR A 327 -14.80 5.47 -22.41
N PRO A 328 -16.02 5.44 -22.96
CA PRO A 328 -16.28 5.16 -24.37
C PRO A 328 -15.39 5.98 -25.30
N GLU A 329 -15.03 5.44 -26.45
CA GLU A 329 -14.01 6.02 -27.35
C GLU A 329 -14.29 7.47 -27.76
N ASP A 330 -15.55 7.80 -28.00
CA ASP A 330 -16.02 9.13 -28.38
C ASP A 330 -15.94 10.15 -27.24
N VAL A 331 -16.12 9.71 -25.99
CA VAL A 331 -15.99 10.53 -24.79
C VAL A 331 -14.51 10.66 -24.39
N ARG A 332 -13.75 9.58 -24.50
CA ARG A 332 -12.31 9.54 -24.25
C ARG A 332 -11.56 10.53 -25.14
N ALA A 333 -11.91 10.63 -26.42
CA ALA A 333 -11.29 11.59 -27.34
C ALA A 333 -11.48 13.05 -26.87
N ARG A 334 -12.70 13.41 -26.43
CA ARG A 334 -13.03 14.74 -25.93
C ARG A 334 -12.32 15.07 -24.61
N LEU A 335 -12.30 14.12 -23.67
CA LEU A 335 -11.58 14.27 -22.39
C LEU A 335 -10.07 14.38 -22.59
N THR A 336 -9.51 13.65 -23.55
CA THR A 336 -8.08 13.72 -23.89
C THR A 336 -7.72 15.08 -24.48
N GLU A 337 -8.60 15.67 -25.30
CA GLU A 337 -8.41 17.02 -25.84
C GLU A 337 -8.44 18.09 -24.73
N ALA A 338 -9.38 17.99 -23.79
CA ALA A 338 -9.46 18.87 -22.63
C ALA A 338 -8.21 18.77 -21.74
N TYR A 339 -7.72 17.55 -21.53
CA TYR A 339 -6.47 17.29 -20.81
C TYR A 339 -5.27 17.97 -21.49
N ASN A 340 -5.09 17.78 -22.80
CA ASN A 340 -3.95 18.36 -23.53
C ASN A 340 -3.95 19.89 -23.44
N ARG A 341 -5.12 20.51 -23.61
CA ARG A 341 -5.30 21.97 -23.51
C ARG A 341 -4.96 22.50 -22.12
N ARG A 342 -5.40 21.80 -21.07
CA ARG A 342 -5.08 22.19 -19.69
C ARG A 342 -3.60 22.02 -19.38
N ARG A 343 -2.99 20.94 -19.87
CA ARG A 343 -1.58 20.65 -19.67
C ARG A 343 -0.68 21.69 -20.34
N GLU A 344 -1.00 22.11 -21.56
CA GLU A 344 -0.32 23.23 -22.23
C GLU A 344 -0.43 24.51 -21.39
N THR A 345 -1.63 24.84 -20.91
CA THR A 345 -1.85 26.03 -20.07
C THR A 345 -1.01 26.02 -18.78
N LEU A 346 -0.83 24.85 -18.16
CA LEU A 346 -0.05 24.69 -16.92
C LEU A 346 1.47 24.63 -17.15
N LEU A 347 1.93 24.35 -18.37
CA LEU A 347 3.35 24.33 -18.72
C LEU A 347 3.84 25.68 -19.27
N ASP A 348 2.92 26.50 -19.79
CA ASP A 348 3.19 27.85 -20.29
C ASP A 348 2.99 28.96 -19.23
N ALA A 349 2.48 28.61 -18.03
CA ALA A 349 2.28 29.50 -16.88
C ALA A 349 3.38 29.32 -15.82
#